data_AF-A0A6J2XNQ2-F1
#
_entry.id   AF-A0A6J2XNQ2-F1
#
_cell.length_a   1.000
_cell.length_b   1.000
_cell.length_c   1.000
_cell.angle_alpha   90.00
_cell.angle_beta   90.00
_cell.angle_gamma   90.00
#
_symmetry.space_group_name_H-M   'P 1'
#
loop_
_entity.id
_entity.type
_entity.pdbx_description
1 polymer ?
#
loop_
_entity_poly.entity_id
_entity_poly.type
_entity_poly.pdbx_seq_one_letter_code
_entity_poly.pdbx_strand_id
1 'polypeptide(L)'
;MMDFVIDTIGDREDEIAQLPRSKASPAISEFLQFKQQLINSSDSSTNKSILDPQVTLRDILFSDGTLKNIRSGCRLPKSFQKRTEKFIEQDLISNEVKETLEKSVITPDFENLHTVPPYELAKKKLQRDRRNEKEKTKGEKWYGMPKTEMTDEVKRDLEILQMRSVLDPKHFYKKNDLKVLPKYFQVGKVLDSPIDFYNNRLTQKERKKTLVDELLADAEFQKYNKRKYKEILEEKQKTHYKAWRQAKKLKKKK
;
A
#
# COMPACT_ATOMS: atom_id res chain seq x y z
N MET A 1 43.88 39.54 -30.82
CA MET A 1 44.40 40.26 -29.63
C MET A 1 43.23 41.00 -29.01
N MET A 2 42.72 40.46 -27.91
CA MET A 2 42.05 41.14 -26.78
C MET A 2 41.37 40.02 -25.97
N ASP A 3 42.16 39.46 -25.07
CA ASP A 3 41.72 38.47 -24.08
C ASP A 3 41.05 39.21 -22.93
N PHE A 4 39.77 38.92 -22.66
CA PHE A 4 39.10 39.35 -21.45
C PHE A 4 39.16 38.20 -20.43
N VAL A 5 40.14 38.31 -19.54
CA VAL A 5 40.23 37.54 -18.30
C VAL A 5 39.29 38.19 -17.30
N ILE A 6 38.27 37.46 -16.84
CA ILE A 6 37.52 37.81 -15.64
C ILE A 6 37.63 36.60 -14.71
N ASP A 7 38.49 36.77 -13.71
CA ASP A 7 38.63 35.87 -12.58
C ASP A 7 37.78 36.45 -11.45
N THR A 8 36.75 35.72 -11.02
CA THR A 8 36.05 35.99 -9.76
C THR A 8 35.88 34.67 -9.03
N ILE A 9 36.95 34.27 -8.35
CA ILE A 9 36.87 33.46 -7.15
C ILE A 9 36.01 34.24 -6.15
N GLY A 10 34.83 33.70 -5.87
CA GLY A 10 33.88 34.24 -4.91
C GLY A 10 33.34 33.09 -4.09
N ASP A 11 34.04 32.79 -3.01
CA ASP A 11 33.59 31.93 -1.93
C ASP A 11 32.19 32.40 -1.46
N ARG A 12 31.21 31.50 -1.53
CA ARG A 12 29.94 31.64 -0.82
C ARG A 12 29.71 30.35 -0.06
N GLU A 13 30.32 30.30 1.11
CA GLU A 13 30.02 29.37 2.18
C GLU A 13 28.54 29.51 2.59
N ASP A 14 27.84 28.38 2.58
CA ASP A 14 26.82 27.92 3.52
C ASP A 14 26.06 28.96 4.37
N GLU A 15 24.84 29.31 3.92
CA GLU A 15 23.75 29.69 4.84
C GLU A 15 22.74 28.54 4.95
N ILE A 16 23.05 27.57 5.83
CA ILE A 16 22.05 26.65 6.36
C ILE A 16 21.16 27.45 7.33
N ALA A 17 19.97 27.82 6.86
CA ALA A 17 18.93 28.40 7.69
C ALA A 17 18.60 27.46 8.87
N GLN A 18 19.02 27.84 10.08
CA GLN A 18 18.57 27.18 11.31
C GLN A 18 17.09 27.51 11.53
N LEU A 19 16.21 26.56 11.22
CA LEU A 19 14.83 26.62 11.70
C LEU A 19 14.83 26.54 13.23
N PRO A 20 14.07 27.40 13.93
CA PRO A 20 13.99 27.35 15.38
C PRO A 20 13.39 25.99 15.80
N ARG A 21 14.07 25.28 16.71
CA ARG A 21 13.54 24.08 17.35
C ARG A 21 12.29 24.47 18.13
N SER A 22 11.13 24.33 17.50
CA SER A 22 9.84 24.48 18.16
C SER A 22 9.76 23.41 19.25
N LYS A 23 9.58 23.86 20.49
CA LYS A 23 9.23 22.96 21.60
C LYS A 23 7.95 22.23 21.17
N ALA A 24 8.03 20.91 21.03
CA ALA A 24 6.89 20.10 20.59
C ALA A 24 5.67 20.45 21.43
N SER A 25 4.54 20.76 20.77
CA SER A 25 3.32 21.07 21.51
C SER A 25 2.88 19.82 22.30
N PRO A 26 2.32 19.97 23.51
CA PRO A 26 1.85 18.84 24.31
C PRO A 26 0.83 17.96 23.56
N ALA A 27 0.13 18.54 22.57
CA ALA A 27 -0.79 17.81 21.69
C ALA A 27 -0.08 16.82 20.73
N ILE A 28 1.15 17.11 20.30
CA ILE A 28 1.93 16.21 19.43
C ILE A 28 2.48 15.04 20.25
N SER A 29 2.87 15.27 21.52
CA SER A 29 3.26 14.19 22.43
C SER A 29 2.06 13.31 22.81
N GLU A 30 0.89 13.90 23.07
CA GLU A 30 -0.34 13.13 23.32
C GLU A 30 -0.75 12.30 22.09
N PHE A 31 -0.63 12.87 20.89
CA PHE A 31 -0.94 12.14 19.65
C PHE A 31 0.02 10.96 19.41
N LEU A 32 1.32 11.13 19.69
CA LEU A 32 2.30 10.05 19.59
C LEU A 32 2.08 8.96 20.64
N GLN A 33 1.69 9.35 21.86
CA GLN A 33 1.38 8.42 22.95
C GLN A 33 0.07 7.65 22.68
N PHE A 34 -0.92 8.29 22.08
CA PHE A 34 -2.14 7.66 21.61
C PHE A 34 -1.87 6.68 20.45
N LYS A 35 -0.94 7.02 19.54
CA LYS A 35 -0.51 6.12 18.46
C LYS A 35 0.15 4.85 19.00
N GLN A 36 0.94 4.97 20.07
CA GLN A 36 1.54 3.83 20.77
C GLN A 36 0.50 2.96 21.48
N GLN A 37 -0.56 3.54 22.03
CA GLN A 37 -1.68 2.77 22.61
C GLN A 37 -2.47 1.98 21.56
N LEU A 38 -2.65 2.51 20.34
CA LEU A 38 -3.33 1.79 19.25
C LEU A 38 -2.53 0.60 18.73
N ILE A 39 -1.19 0.70 18.72
CA ILE A 39 -0.31 -0.40 18.32
C ILE A 39 -0.35 -1.54 19.35
N ASN A 40 -0.45 -1.21 20.64
CA ASN A 40 -0.50 -2.20 21.72
C ASN A 40 -1.88 -2.86 21.91
N SER A 41 -2.94 -2.35 21.25
CA SER A 41 -4.30 -2.86 21.36
C SER A 41 -4.77 -3.68 20.15
N SER A 42 -3.95 -3.79 19.09
CA SER A 42 -4.28 -4.51 17.86
C SER A 42 -3.79 -5.97 17.81
N ASP A 43 -3.43 -6.59 18.93
CA ASP A 43 -3.12 -8.02 19.00
C ASP A 43 -4.26 -8.82 19.66
N SER A 44 -5.44 -8.80 19.05
CA SER A 44 -6.51 -9.74 19.39
C SER A 44 -7.47 -10.01 18.23
N SER A 45 -6.97 -10.52 17.10
CA SER A 45 -7.68 -11.51 16.28
C SER A 45 -6.99 -11.70 14.92
N THR A 46 -6.31 -12.82 14.73
CA THR A 46 -6.43 -13.63 13.51
C THR A 46 -5.93 -15.04 13.76
N ASN A 47 -6.87 -15.99 13.66
CA ASN A 47 -6.70 -17.35 13.17
C ASN A 47 -5.57 -18.19 13.79
N LYS A 48 -5.94 -19.01 14.77
CA LYS A 48 -5.21 -20.24 15.11
C LYS A 48 -5.27 -21.19 13.91
N SER A 49 -4.33 -21.04 12.98
CA SER A 49 -3.98 -22.11 12.06
C SER A 49 -3.14 -23.11 12.84
N ILE A 50 -3.71 -24.30 13.05
CA ILE A 50 -3.01 -25.50 13.50
C ILE A 50 -1.86 -25.77 12.52
N LEU A 51 -0.65 -25.41 12.91
CA LEU A 51 0.60 -25.91 12.36
C LEU A 51 1.58 -26.00 13.54
N ASP A 52 2.23 -27.16 13.63
CA ASP A 52 3.10 -27.73 14.66
C ASP A 52 3.86 -26.77 15.59
N PRO A 53 4.15 -27.15 16.84
CA PRO A 53 5.05 -26.39 17.71
C PRO A 53 6.46 -26.40 17.11
N GLN A 54 6.74 -25.39 16.30
CA GLN A 54 8.03 -25.21 15.63
C GLN A 54 9.07 -24.75 16.67
N VAL A 55 10.09 -25.58 16.89
CA VAL A 55 11.15 -25.37 17.89
C VAL A 55 11.98 -24.14 17.50
N THR A 56 12.10 -23.14 18.39
CA THR A 56 12.90 -21.94 18.08
C THR A 56 14.39 -22.16 18.31
N LEU A 57 15.25 -21.36 17.69
CA LEU A 57 16.71 -21.43 17.90
C LEU A 57 17.08 -21.16 19.37
N ARG A 58 16.32 -20.28 20.05
CA ARG A 58 16.38 -20.10 21.52
C ARG A 58 16.13 -21.41 22.25
N ASP A 59 15.05 -22.11 21.91
CA ASP A 59 14.71 -23.37 22.59
C ASP A 59 15.80 -24.43 22.39
N ILE A 60 16.45 -24.48 21.22
CA ILE A 60 17.56 -25.42 20.96
C ILE A 60 18.80 -25.03 21.77
N LEU A 61 19.22 -23.75 21.72
CA LEU A 61 20.44 -23.27 22.36
C LEU A 61 20.36 -23.22 23.89
N PHE A 62 19.18 -22.96 24.45
CA PHE A 62 18.96 -22.95 25.89
C PHE A 62 18.44 -24.29 26.44
N SER A 63 18.30 -25.32 25.61
CA SER A 63 18.01 -26.70 26.01
C SER A 63 19.25 -27.51 26.40
N ASP A 64 20.19 -26.91 27.12
CA ASP A 64 21.16 -27.68 27.91
C ASP A 64 20.46 -28.26 29.15
N GLY A 65 19.69 -29.30 28.87
CA GLY A 65 18.95 -30.12 29.82
C GLY A 65 19.12 -31.60 29.52
N THR A 66 20.33 -32.04 29.14
CA THR A 66 20.76 -33.44 29.24
C THR A 66 20.86 -33.85 30.71
N LEU A 67 19.69 -34.05 31.34
CA LEU A 67 19.49 -34.93 32.49
C LEU A 67 18.12 -35.61 32.36
N LYS A 68 17.96 -36.45 31.34
CA LYS A 68 17.04 -37.59 31.44
C LYS A 68 17.85 -38.75 32.02
N ASN A 69 17.45 -39.23 33.20
CA ASN A 69 18.01 -40.35 33.97
C ASN A 69 19.31 -40.15 34.77
N ILE A 70 19.27 -39.36 35.85
CA ILE A 70 20.00 -39.71 37.09
C ILE A 70 19.04 -39.52 38.27
N ARG A 71 19.10 -40.48 39.19
CA ARG A 71 18.25 -40.70 40.36
C ARG A 71 17.89 -39.41 41.12
N SER A 72 16.67 -39.41 41.65
CA SER A 72 16.16 -38.53 42.71
C SER A 72 17.24 -38.20 43.75
N GLY A 73 17.57 -36.93 43.92
CA GLY A 73 18.47 -36.56 45.03
C GLY A 73 19.05 -35.16 45.06
N CYS A 74 18.93 -34.34 44.01
CA CYS A 74 19.57 -33.02 44.01
C CYS A 74 18.54 -31.92 43.71
N ARG A 75 17.89 -31.37 44.75
CA ARG A 75 17.27 -30.05 44.61
C ARG A 75 18.40 -29.03 44.52
N LEU A 76 18.52 -28.37 43.37
CA LEU A 76 19.36 -27.19 43.25
C LEU A 76 18.99 -26.19 44.35
N PRO A 77 19.96 -25.59 45.06
CA PRO A 77 19.67 -24.66 46.14
C PRO A 77 18.96 -23.41 45.58
N LYS A 78 17.92 -22.92 46.28
CA LYS A 78 17.15 -21.71 45.89
C LYS A 78 18.02 -20.45 45.75
N SER A 79 19.26 -20.46 46.23
CA SER A 79 20.25 -19.40 46.02
C SER A 79 20.84 -19.37 44.61
N PHE A 80 20.73 -20.46 43.84
CA PHE A 80 21.20 -20.53 42.46
C PHE A 80 20.20 -19.89 41.47
N GLN A 81 18.90 -19.91 41.80
CA GLN A 81 17.84 -19.29 41.00
C GLN A 81 17.84 -17.75 41.10
N LYS A 82 18.40 -17.17 42.17
CA LYS A 82 18.53 -15.70 42.30
C LYS A 82 19.70 -15.09 41.56
N ARG A 83 20.59 -15.91 40.98
CA ARG A 83 21.74 -15.44 40.19
C ARG A 83 21.39 -15.28 38.71
N THR A 84 20.38 -15.98 38.23
CA THR A 84 19.94 -15.96 36.83
C THR A 84 18.99 -14.80 36.50
N GLU A 85 18.26 -14.27 37.49
CA GLU A 85 17.35 -13.12 37.29
C GLU A 85 18.10 -11.78 37.32
N LYS A 86 19.26 -11.70 37.98
CA LYS A 86 20.07 -10.47 38.07
C LYS A 86 21.08 -10.28 36.93
N PHE A 87 21.15 -11.21 35.99
CA PHE A 87 22.02 -11.12 34.81
C PHE A 87 21.29 -10.61 33.56
N ILE A 88 19.98 -10.32 33.68
CA ILE A 88 19.16 -9.83 32.57
C ILE A 88 19.31 -8.30 32.38
N GLU A 89 19.89 -7.58 33.35
CA GLU A 89 20.16 -6.14 33.23
C GLU A 89 21.63 -5.87 32.85
N GLN A 90 22.03 -6.26 31.64
CA GLN A 90 23.17 -5.64 30.98
C GLN A 90 22.85 -5.37 29.50
N ASP A 91 21.77 -4.64 29.24
CA ASP A 91 21.49 -3.99 27.94
C ASP A 91 22.35 -2.73 27.72
N LEU A 92 23.58 -2.72 28.22
CA LEU A 92 24.60 -1.74 27.88
C LEU A 92 25.54 -2.34 26.82
N ILE A 93 24.97 -2.94 25.79
CA ILE A 93 25.70 -3.09 24.53
C ILE A 93 26.00 -1.66 24.10
N SER A 94 27.27 -1.26 24.19
CA SER A 94 27.70 0.08 23.80
C SER A 94 27.21 0.37 22.38
N ASN A 95 26.85 1.61 22.09
CA ASN A 95 26.38 1.99 20.75
C ASN A 95 27.38 1.56 19.67
N GLU A 96 28.67 1.56 20.01
CA GLU A 96 29.77 1.07 19.18
C GLU A 96 29.68 -0.44 18.89
N VAL A 97 29.32 -1.27 19.87
CA VAL A 97 29.07 -2.70 19.65
C VAL A 97 27.80 -2.92 18.83
N LYS A 98 26.76 -2.11 19.01
CA LYS A 98 25.55 -2.18 18.16
C LYS A 98 25.87 -1.82 16.70
N GLU A 99 26.59 -0.71 16.49
CA GLU A 99 27.01 -0.23 15.17
C GLU A 99 27.94 -1.21 14.45
N THR A 100 28.83 -1.89 15.19
CA THR A 100 29.66 -2.96 14.61
C THR A 100 28.86 -4.23 14.28
N LEU A 101 27.85 -4.57 15.08
CA LEU A 101 26.98 -5.73 14.85
C LEU A 101 25.87 -5.48 13.81
N GLU A 102 25.56 -4.24 13.45
CA GLU A 102 24.52 -3.89 12.46
C GLU A 102 24.71 -4.58 11.10
N LYS A 103 25.95 -4.86 10.70
CA LYS A 103 26.27 -5.57 9.45
C LYS A 103 26.38 -7.09 9.62
N SER A 104 26.26 -7.59 10.84
CA SER A 104 26.38 -9.02 11.15
C SER A 104 25.06 -9.75 10.90
N VAL A 105 25.14 -11.08 10.73
CA VAL A 105 23.96 -11.95 10.59
C VAL A 105 23.19 -12.06 11.92
N ILE A 106 23.86 -11.82 13.05
CA ILE A 106 23.35 -12.01 14.40
C ILE A 106 22.69 -10.69 14.86
N THR A 107 21.43 -10.53 14.48
CA THR A 107 20.57 -9.46 14.99
C THR A 107 19.91 -9.88 16.30
N PRO A 108 19.46 -8.97 17.19
CA PRO A 108 18.76 -9.35 18.42
C PRO A 108 17.49 -10.18 18.17
N ASP A 109 16.87 -10.01 16.99
CA ASP A 109 15.72 -10.79 16.54
C ASP A 109 16.09 -12.15 15.92
N PHE A 110 17.39 -12.43 15.71
CA PHE A 110 17.88 -13.66 15.06
C PHE A 110 17.46 -14.91 15.83
N GLU A 111 17.45 -14.83 17.15
CA GLU A 111 17.12 -15.94 18.03
C GLU A 111 15.64 -16.37 17.91
N ASN A 112 14.75 -15.44 17.52
CA ASN A 112 13.34 -15.71 17.28
C ASN A 112 13.09 -16.44 15.94
N LEU A 113 14.08 -16.51 15.05
CA LEU A 113 13.92 -17.14 13.75
C LEU A 113 13.92 -18.67 13.89
N HIS A 114 12.92 -19.33 13.31
CA HIS A 114 12.84 -20.80 13.27
C HIS A 114 13.97 -21.43 12.42
N THR A 115 14.45 -20.71 11.40
CA THR A 115 15.58 -21.17 10.58
C THR A 115 16.49 -20.00 10.24
N VAL A 116 17.78 -20.27 10.19
CA VAL A 116 18.79 -19.28 9.81
C VAL A 116 18.56 -18.88 8.35
N PRO A 117 18.46 -17.58 8.01
CA PRO A 117 18.35 -17.16 6.63
C PRO A 117 19.57 -17.63 5.84
N PRO A 118 19.39 -18.19 4.63
CA PRO A 118 20.52 -18.67 3.84
C PRO A 118 21.40 -17.50 3.41
N TYR A 119 22.72 -17.67 3.55
CA TYR A 119 23.72 -16.65 3.22
C TYR A 119 23.66 -16.21 1.75
N GLU A 120 23.49 -17.17 0.83
CA GLU A 120 23.24 -16.90 -0.59
C GLU A 120 21.82 -17.32 -0.98
N LEU A 121 21.10 -16.43 -1.66
CA LEU A 121 19.78 -16.76 -2.19
C LEU A 121 19.92 -17.61 -3.46
N ALA A 122 19.11 -18.66 -3.55
CA ALA A 122 19.01 -19.46 -4.76
C ALA A 122 18.70 -18.57 -5.98
N LYS A 123 19.39 -18.81 -7.12
CA LYS A 123 19.23 -18.02 -8.36
C LYS A 123 17.77 -17.82 -8.78
N LYS A 124 16.92 -18.84 -8.59
CA LYS A 124 15.48 -18.78 -8.89
C LYS A 124 14.72 -17.78 -8.00
N LYS A 125 15.06 -17.71 -6.71
CA LYS A 125 14.46 -16.75 -5.76
C LYS A 125 14.83 -15.33 -6.17
N LEU A 126 16.12 -15.10 -6.43
CA LEU A 126 16.62 -13.80 -6.87
C LEU A 126 16.02 -13.34 -8.23
N GLN A 127 15.79 -14.25 -9.17
CA GLN A 127 15.06 -13.95 -10.40
C GLN A 127 13.58 -13.59 -10.17
N ARG A 128 12.92 -14.27 -9.22
CA ARG A 128 11.54 -13.97 -8.83
C ARG A 128 11.46 -12.58 -8.18
N ASP A 129 12.38 -12.28 -7.27
CA ASP A 129 12.41 -10.99 -6.57
C ASP A 129 12.64 -9.84 -7.57
N ARG A 130 13.60 -10.00 -8.50
CA ARG A 130 13.80 -9.06 -9.61
C ARG A 130 12.56 -8.90 -10.51
N ARG A 131 11.80 -9.98 -10.74
CA ARG A 131 10.54 -9.91 -11.51
C ARG A 131 9.50 -9.11 -10.73
N ASN A 132 9.35 -9.38 -9.44
CA ASN A 132 8.41 -8.68 -8.57
C ASN A 132 8.75 -7.18 -8.49
N GLU A 133 10.02 -6.82 -8.34
CA GLU A 133 10.49 -5.43 -8.39
C GLU A 133 10.15 -4.76 -9.72
N LYS A 134 10.40 -5.43 -10.85
CA LYS A 134 10.01 -4.95 -12.17
C LYS A 134 8.49 -4.85 -12.34
N GLU A 135 7.71 -5.68 -11.68
CA GLU A 135 6.24 -5.63 -11.77
C GLU A 135 5.61 -4.51 -10.94
N LYS A 136 6.35 -3.93 -9.98
CA LYS A 136 5.89 -2.76 -9.23
C LYS A 136 5.80 -1.51 -10.10
N THR A 137 6.54 -1.48 -11.22
CA THR A 137 6.72 -0.28 -12.02
C THR A 137 6.66 -0.61 -13.52
N LYS A 138 6.12 0.28 -14.35
CA LYS A 138 6.05 0.05 -15.81
C LYS A 138 7.43 0.04 -16.49
N GLY A 139 8.44 0.60 -15.81
CA GLY A 139 9.85 0.63 -16.21
C GLY A 139 10.37 2.05 -16.45
N GLU A 140 11.67 2.16 -16.73
CA GLU A 140 12.38 3.43 -16.91
C GLU A 140 11.93 4.19 -18.17
N LYS A 141 11.60 3.47 -19.25
CA LYS A 141 11.02 4.04 -20.48
C LYS A 141 9.72 4.83 -20.24
N TRP A 142 9.07 4.58 -19.11
CA TRP A 142 7.85 5.27 -18.70
C TRP A 142 8.00 5.92 -17.33
N TYR A 143 9.15 6.58 -17.13
CA TYR A 143 9.51 7.41 -15.98
C TYR A 143 9.20 6.76 -14.62
N GLY A 144 9.31 5.43 -14.53
CA GLY A 144 9.05 4.74 -13.29
C GLY A 144 7.59 4.80 -12.81
N MET A 145 6.60 4.81 -13.72
CA MET A 145 5.20 4.81 -13.32
C MET A 145 4.84 3.59 -12.44
N PRO A 146 4.35 3.80 -11.20
CA PRO A 146 4.06 2.74 -10.26
C PRO A 146 2.77 1.98 -10.64
N LYS A 147 2.67 0.75 -10.13
CA LYS A 147 1.46 -0.05 -10.12
C LYS A 147 0.58 0.41 -8.97
N THR A 148 -0.45 1.19 -9.28
CA THR A 148 -1.46 1.63 -8.32
C THR A 148 -2.36 0.48 -7.87
N GLU A 149 -2.86 0.59 -6.64
CA GLU A 149 -3.84 -0.32 -6.09
C GLU A 149 -5.22 -0.07 -6.69
N MET A 150 -5.95 -1.14 -6.99
CA MET A 150 -7.28 -1.08 -7.58
C MET A 150 -8.33 -0.96 -6.47
N THR A 151 -8.48 0.24 -5.90
CA THR A 151 -9.59 0.53 -4.99
C THR A 151 -10.92 0.59 -5.76
N ASP A 152 -12.04 0.39 -5.08
CA ASP A 152 -13.36 0.38 -5.72
C ASP A 152 -13.75 1.73 -6.33
N GLU A 153 -13.28 2.84 -5.77
CA GLU A 153 -13.44 4.19 -6.33
C GLU A 153 -12.71 4.32 -7.66
N VAL A 154 -11.42 3.97 -7.67
CA VAL A 154 -10.57 4.05 -8.85
C VAL A 154 -11.05 3.11 -9.95
N LYS A 155 -11.53 1.93 -9.57
CA LYS A 155 -12.12 0.99 -10.52
C LYS A 155 -13.34 1.57 -11.22
N ARG A 156 -14.26 2.22 -10.46
CA ARG A 156 -15.43 2.89 -11.04
C ARG A 156 -15.03 4.01 -12.00
N ASP A 157 -14.06 4.84 -11.64
CA ASP A 157 -13.55 5.90 -12.52
C ASP A 157 -12.98 5.33 -13.83
N LEU A 158 -12.21 4.24 -13.76
CA LEU A 158 -11.64 3.57 -14.94
C LEU A 158 -12.72 2.93 -15.83
N GLU A 159 -13.76 2.34 -15.23
CA GLU A 159 -14.91 1.81 -15.97
C GLU A 159 -15.68 2.94 -16.69
N ILE A 160 -15.85 4.10 -16.06
CA ILE A 160 -16.45 5.28 -16.69
C ILE A 160 -15.63 5.74 -17.89
N LEU A 161 -14.31 5.82 -17.76
CA LEU A 161 -13.43 6.15 -18.89
C LEU A 161 -13.55 5.13 -20.02
N GLN A 162 -13.74 3.85 -19.69
CA GLN A 162 -14.01 2.83 -20.69
C GLN A 162 -15.36 3.04 -21.39
N MET A 163 -16.37 3.49 -20.65
CA MET A 163 -17.73 3.75 -21.17
C MET A 163 -17.93 5.18 -21.69
N ARG A 164 -16.86 5.97 -21.87
CA ARG A 164 -16.93 7.40 -22.24
C ARG A 164 -17.78 7.70 -23.48
N SER A 165 -17.88 6.76 -24.42
CA SER A 165 -18.69 6.93 -25.63
C SER A 165 -20.20 6.97 -25.39
N VAL A 166 -20.67 6.52 -24.22
CA VAL A 166 -22.09 6.47 -23.86
C VAL A 166 -22.49 7.63 -22.96
N LEU A 167 -21.51 8.30 -22.33
CA LEU A 167 -21.77 9.35 -21.33
C LEU A 167 -22.47 10.56 -21.94
N ASP A 168 -22.00 11.03 -23.08
CA ASP A 168 -22.59 12.16 -23.79
C ASP A 168 -23.04 11.75 -25.20
N PRO A 169 -24.34 11.90 -25.55
CA PRO A 169 -24.83 11.58 -26.88
C PRO A 169 -24.27 12.46 -28.00
N LYS A 170 -23.70 13.63 -27.69
CA LYS A 170 -23.18 14.58 -28.68
C LYS A 170 -21.71 14.35 -29.00
N HIS A 171 -20.97 13.70 -28.11
CA HIS A 171 -19.52 13.51 -28.25
C HIS A 171 -19.20 12.06 -28.60
N PHE A 172 -18.65 11.86 -29.80
CA PHE A 172 -18.22 10.55 -30.28
C PHE A 172 -16.70 10.40 -30.12
N TYR A 173 -16.29 9.44 -29.30
CA TYR A 173 -14.89 9.08 -29.12
C TYR A 173 -14.47 7.92 -30.03
N LYS A 174 -13.16 7.81 -30.25
CA LYS A 174 -12.58 6.57 -30.80
C LYS A 174 -12.86 5.40 -29.86
N LYS A 175 -13.06 4.22 -30.46
CA LYS A 175 -13.27 2.97 -29.71
C LYS A 175 -12.05 2.65 -28.87
N ASN A 176 -12.26 2.00 -27.73
CA ASN A 176 -11.18 1.58 -26.85
C ASN A 176 -10.56 0.28 -27.36
N ASP A 177 -9.23 0.24 -27.43
CA ASP A 177 -8.48 -0.94 -27.88
C ASP A 177 -8.45 -2.04 -26.82
N LEU A 178 -8.41 -1.63 -25.55
CA LEU A 178 -8.30 -2.54 -24.41
C LEU A 178 -9.67 -2.81 -23.77
N LYS A 179 -10.01 -4.09 -23.65
CA LYS A 179 -11.19 -4.53 -22.87
C LYS A 179 -10.90 -4.60 -21.37
N VAL A 180 -9.64 -4.75 -20.98
CA VAL A 180 -9.20 -4.87 -19.58
C VAL A 180 -8.72 -3.52 -19.07
N LEU A 181 -8.97 -3.24 -17.78
CA LEU A 181 -8.48 -2.03 -17.13
C LEU A 181 -6.95 -1.99 -17.12
N PRO A 182 -6.33 -0.80 -17.25
CA PRO A 182 -4.88 -0.67 -17.27
C PRO A 182 -4.26 -1.07 -15.92
N LYS A 183 -3.13 -1.81 -15.96
CA LYS A 183 -2.40 -2.25 -14.75
C LYS A 183 -1.62 -1.11 -14.06
N TYR A 184 -1.07 -0.18 -14.84
CA TYR A 184 -0.25 0.94 -14.35
C TYR A 184 -0.92 2.25 -14.78
N PHE A 185 -1.25 3.09 -13.82
CA PHE A 185 -1.86 4.40 -14.06
C PHE A 185 -1.57 5.33 -12.88
N GLN A 186 -1.83 6.62 -13.08
CA GLN A 186 -1.78 7.63 -12.04
C GLN A 186 -3.00 8.53 -12.19
N VAL A 187 -3.60 8.93 -11.06
CA VAL A 187 -4.71 9.87 -11.06
C VAL A 187 -4.15 11.24 -10.71
N GLY A 188 -4.28 12.18 -11.64
CA GLY A 188 -3.84 13.57 -11.48
C GLY A 188 -5.02 14.53 -11.50
N LYS A 189 -4.77 15.78 -11.08
CA LYS A 189 -5.71 16.88 -11.18
C LYS A 189 -5.17 17.91 -12.16
N VAL A 190 -6.05 18.46 -13.00
CA VAL A 190 -5.68 19.56 -13.89
C VAL A 190 -5.47 20.82 -13.04
N LEU A 191 -4.33 21.50 -13.25
CA LEU A 191 -4.05 22.79 -12.64
C LEU A 191 -4.55 23.89 -13.57
N ASP A 192 -5.26 24.88 -13.01
CA ASP A 192 -5.79 25.98 -13.78
C ASP A 192 -4.65 26.84 -14.36
N SER A 193 -4.83 27.29 -15.59
CA SER A 193 -3.96 28.29 -16.18
C SER A 193 -4.27 29.67 -15.57
N PRO A 194 -3.26 30.49 -15.23
CA PRO A 194 -3.49 31.85 -14.74
C PRO A 194 -4.09 32.80 -15.79
N ILE A 195 -4.13 32.39 -17.08
CA ILE A 195 -4.54 33.24 -18.20
C ILE A 195 -6.07 33.22 -18.40
N ASP A 196 -6.73 32.10 -18.16
CA ASP A 196 -8.18 31.95 -18.36
C ASP A 196 -8.88 31.66 -17.04
N PHE A 197 -9.45 32.72 -16.45
CA PHE A 197 -10.12 32.66 -15.15
C PHE A 197 -11.59 32.26 -15.24
N TYR A 198 -12.29 32.60 -16.33
CA TYR A 198 -13.75 32.60 -16.35
C TYR A 198 -14.36 31.35 -16.99
N ASN A 199 -13.71 30.78 -18.01
CA ASN A 199 -14.36 29.72 -18.80
C ASN A 199 -13.88 28.32 -18.41
N ASN A 200 -12.57 28.10 -18.37
CA ASN A 200 -12.02 26.77 -18.13
C ASN A 200 -11.90 26.40 -16.64
N ARG A 201 -11.99 27.40 -15.75
CA ARG A 201 -11.75 27.21 -14.32
C ARG A 201 -13.02 26.80 -13.58
N LEU A 202 -12.94 25.67 -12.88
CA LEU A 202 -14.02 25.21 -12.01
C LEU A 202 -14.01 25.92 -10.65
N THR A 203 -15.18 26.23 -10.11
CA THR A 203 -15.32 26.74 -8.74
C THR A 203 -15.01 25.64 -7.71
N GLN A 204 -14.72 26.03 -6.46
CA GLN A 204 -14.42 25.07 -5.39
C GLN A 204 -15.55 24.07 -5.12
N LYS A 205 -16.81 24.45 -5.42
CA LYS A 205 -17.98 23.60 -5.21
C LYS A 205 -18.12 22.54 -6.29
N GLU A 206 -17.74 22.85 -7.52
CA GLU A 206 -17.79 21.94 -8.66
C GLU A 206 -16.67 20.92 -8.61
N ARG A 207 -15.48 21.30 -8.10
CA ARG A 207 -14.34 20.40 -7.91
C ARG A 207 -14.70 19.27 -6.94
N LYS A 208 -14.69 18.02 -7.41
CA LYS A 208 -14.88 16.84 -6.55
C LYS A 208 -13.58 16.05 -6.40
N LYS A 209 -13.66 14.94 -5.66
CA LYS A 209 -12.54 14.05 -5.41
C LYS A 209 -12.35 13.03 -6.54
N THR A 210 -13.44 12.48 -7.06
CA THR A 210 -13.46 11.44 -8.09
C THR A 210 -14.23 11.90 -9.32
N LEU A 211 -13.98 11.26 -10.47
CA LEU A 211 -14.68 11.56 -11.72
C LEU A 211 -16.17 11.19 -11.63
N VAL A 212 -16.47 10.06 -10.98
CA VAL A 212 -17.86 9.63 -10.72
C VAL A 212 -18.63 10.72 -9.96
N ASP A 213 -18.03 11.31 -8.92
CA ASP A 213 -18.70 12.32 -8.10
C ASP A 213 -19.00 13.60 -8.88
N GLU A 214 -18.14 13.98 -9.83
CA GLU A 214 -18.38 15.13 -10.71
C GLU A 214 -19.60 14.88 -11.61
N LEU A 215 -19.68 13.69 -12.21
CA LEU A 215 -20.82 13.29 -13.04
C LEU A 215 -22.11 13.19 -12.23
N LEU A 216 -22.04 12.72 -10.98
CA LEU A 216 -23.20 12.70 -10.09
C LEU A 216 -23.60 14.11 -9.64
N ALA A 217 -22.71 15.09 -9.63
CA ALA A 217 -23.07 16.47 -9.32
C ALA A 217 -23.81 17.17 -10.49
N ASP A 218 -23.60 16.72 -11.73
CA ASP A 218 -24.26 17.29 -12.91
C ASP A 218 -25.74 16.86 -13.04
N ALA A 219 -26.63 17.83 -12.93
CA ALA A 219 -28.08 17.62 -13.02
C ALA A 219 -28.54 17.23 -14.44
N GLU A 220 -27.89 17.73 -15.49
CA GLU A 220 -28.28 17.43 -16.87
C GLU A 220 -27.94 15.97 -17.21
N PHE A 221 -26.75 15.54 -16.82
CA PHE A 221 -26.30 14.17 -16.94
C PHE A 221 -27.26 13.20 -16.22
N GLN A 222 -27.64 13.50 -14.98
CA GLN A 222 -28.60 12.68 -14.23
C GLN A 222 -29.96 12.59 -14.94
N LYS A 223 -30.50 13.72 -15.42
CA LYS A 223 -31.80 13.78 -16.09
C LYS A 223 -31.79 12.94 -17.36
N TYR A 224 -30.74 13.07 -18.17
CA TYR A 224 -30.58 12.29 -19.40
C TYR A 224 -30.48 10.79 -19.12
N ASN A 225 -29.61 10.39 -18.20
CA ASN A 225 -29.40 8.98 -17.87
C ASN A 225 -30.63 8.33 -17.26
N LYS A 226 -31.33 9.03 -16.37
CA LYS A 226 -32.58 8.53 -15.78
C LYS A 226 -33.65 8.32 -16.84
N ARG A 227 -33.77 9.25 -17.81
CA ARG A 227 -34.70 9.11 -18.93
C ARG A 227 -34.33 7.92 -19.81
N LYS A 228 -33.07 7.83 -20.25
CA LYS A 228 -32.60 6.73 -21.11
C LYS A 228 -32.67 5.37 -20.45
N TYR A 229 -32.36 5.30 -19.16
CA TYR A 229 -32.49 4.07 -18.39
C TYR A 229 -33.94 3.57 -18.36
N LYS A 230 -34.92 4.45 -18.15
CA LYS A 230 -36.35 4.09 -18.20
C LYS A 230 -36.77 3.59 -19.57
N GLU A 231 -36.37 4.29 -20.64
CA GLU A 231 -36.64 3.87 -22.03
C GLU A 231 -36.10 2.44 -22.29
N ILE A 232 -34.86 2.16 -21.88
CA ILE A 232 -34.24 0.84 -22.01
C ILE A 232 -34.97 -0.21 -21.16
N LEU A 233 -35.39 0.14 -19.94
CA LEU A 233 -36.11 -0.77 -19.06
C LEU A 233 -37.44 -1.19 -19.68
N GLU A 234 -38.22 -0.22 -20.19
CA GLU A 234 -39.49 -0.46 -20.87
C GLU A 234 -39.31 -1.31 -22.13
N GLU A 235 -38.27 -1.03 -22.92
CA GLU A 235 -37.94 -1.81 -24.11
C GLU A 235 -37.58 -3.25 -23.76
N LYS A 236 -36.73 -3.46 -22.74
CA LYS A 236 -36.36 -4.79 -22.24
C LYS A 236 -37.56 -5.57 -21.70
N GLN A 237 -38.50 -4.92 -21.02
CA GLN A 237 -39.72 -5.56 -20.54
C GLN A 237 -40.61 -6.02 -21.71
N LYS A 238 -40.77 -5.18 -22.74
CA LYS A 238 -41.53 -5.51 -23.95
C LYS A 238 -40.91 -6.69 -24.72
N THR A 239 -39.59 -6.70 -24.90
CA THR A 239 -38.89 -7.79 -25.60
C THR A 239 -38.95 -9.09 -24.81
N HIS A 240 -38.73 -9.04 -23.49
CA HIS A 240 -38.85 -10.21 -22.62
C HIS A 240 -40.26 -10.81 -22.63
N TYR A 241 -41.32 -9.98 -22.55
CA TYR A 241 -42.69 -10.44 -22.63
C TYR A 241 -43.00 -11.13 -23.97
N LYS A 242 -42.53 -10.57 -25.09
CA LYS A 242 -42.67 -11.18 -26.42
C LYS A 242 -41.95 -12.53 -26.51
N ALA A 243 -40.72 -12.61 -26.02
CA ALA A 243 -39.95 -13.85 -25.97
C ALA A 243 -40.65 -14.92 -25.12
N TRP A 244 -41.14 -14.55 -23.93
CA TRP A 244 -41.90 -15.43 -23.06
C TRP A 244 -43.19 -15.95 -23.71
N ARG A 245 -43.94 -15.08 -24.39
CA ARG A 245 -45.16 -15.45 -25.14
C ARG A 245 -44.84 -16.46 -26.26
N GLN A 246 -43.75 -16.26 -27.00
CA GLN A 246 -43.31 -17.18 -28.05
C GLN A 246 -42.90 -18.54 -27.47
N ALA A 247 -42.08 -18.55 -26.41
CA ALA A 247 -41.68 -19.77 -25.73
C ALA A 247 -42.89 -20.57 -25.20
N LYS A 248 -43.90 -19.88 -24.65
CA LYS A 248 -45.15 -20.51 -24.20
C LYS A 248 -45.95 -21.13 -25.35
N LYS A 249 -46.02 -20.47 -26.52
CA LYS A 249 -46.69 -21.01 -27.71
C LYS A 249 -46.01 -22.27 -28.23
N LEU A 250 -44.67 -22.29 -28.25
CA LEU A 250 -43.90 -23.46 -28.69
C LEU A 250 -44.09 -24.67 -27.76
N LYS A 251 -44.14 -24.44 -26.43
CA LYS A 251 -44.42 -25.51 -25.45
C LYS A 251 -45.82 -26.13 -25.58
N LYS A 252 -46.81 -25.36 -26.03
CA LYS A 252 -48.19 -25.86 -26.25
C LYS A 252 -48.38 -26.64 -27.56
N LYS A 253 -47.39 -26.61 -28.46
CA LYS A 253 -47.44 -27.30 -29.76
C LYS A 253 -46.77 -28.69 -29.74
N LYS A 254 -46.18 -29.08 -28.61
CA LYS A 254 -45.79 -30.47 -28.31
C LYS A 254 -46.90 -31.11 -27.50
#